data_AF-E2CCA0-F1
#
_entry.id   AF-E2CCA0-F1
#
_cell.length_a   1.000
_cell.length_b   1.000
_cell.length_c   1.000
_cell.angle_alpha   90.00
_cell.angle_beta   90.00
_cell.angle_gamma   90.00
#
_symmetry.space_group_name_H-M   'P 1'
#
loop_
_entity.id
_entity.type
_entity.pdbx_description
1 polymer ?
#
loop_
_entity_poly.entity_id
_entity_poly.type
_entity_poly.pdbx_seq_one_letter_code
_entity_poly.pdbx_strand_id
1 'polypeptide(L)'
;MRRSHTRVAKKAALMAGRYAHAKQFKRMRRELKKLKTYLGRVYRDISRKIAGNEGLEHRFSRLLGLVERLLAQTPKDKNKIYSMHAPEVACIAKGKARTPYEFGAKVGIATTNREGLVLAARAFEGNPYDGHTLNDTISQAEKVCGTKAERVYVDRGYRGHDYEGDAKVMISGQKRGLTAQMKRELKRRSAIEATIGHMKT
;
A
#
# COMPACT_ATOMS: atom_id res chain seq x y z
N MET A 1 -24.32 -29.73 -14.96
CA MET A 1 -24.98 -28.42 -14.78
C MET A 1 -23.97 -27.38 -14.26
N ARG A 2 -23.49 -26.44 -15.10
CA ARG A 2 -22.60 -25.34 -14.66
C ARG A 2 -23.36 -24.43 -13.70
N ARG A 3 -23.13 -24.54 -12.39
CA ARG A 3 -23.67 -23.58 -11.42
C ARG A 3 -22.88 -22.28 -11.55
N SER A 4 -23.49 -21.24 -12.13
CA SER A 4 -22.93 -19.89 -12.11
C SER A 4 -22.95 -19.35 -10.68
N HIS A 5 -21.77 -19.06 -10.13
CA HIS A 5 -21.64 -18.55 -8.77
C HIS A 5 -21.82 -17.02 -8.68
N THR A 6 -21.99 -16.32 -9.80
CA THR A 6 -22.02 -14.85 -9.85
C THR A 6 -23.11 -14.25 -8.96
N ARG A 7 -24.35 -14.74 -9.10
CA ARG A 7 -25.50 -14.24 -8.33
C ARG A 7 -25.37 -14.54 -6.84
N VAL A 8 -24.96 -15.76 -6.49
CA VAL A 8 -24.85 -16.20 -5.09
C VAL A 8 -23.66 -15.55 -4.38
N ALA A 9 -22.54 -15.33 -5.08
CA ALA A 9 -21.40 -14.62 -4.55
C ALA A 9 -21.72 -13.14 -4.32
N LYS A 10 -22.37 -12.46 -5.28
CA LYS A 10 -22.81 -11.07 -5.12
C LYS A 10 -23.72 -10.89 -3.91
N LYS A 11 -24.70 -11.80 -3.73
CA LYS A 11 -25.60 -11.78 -2.55
C LYS A 11 -24.83 -11.99 -1.25
N ALA A 12 -23.93 -12.98 -1.19
CA ALA A 12 -23.14 -13.26 0.01
C ALA A 12 -22.22 -12.08 0.38
N ALA A 13 -21.56 -11.45 -0.59
CA ALA A 13 -20.71 -10.27 -0.38
C ALA A 13 -21.50 -9.09 0.17
N LEU A 14 -22.67 -8.79 -0.41
CA LEU A 14 -23.56 -7.74 0.06
C LEU A 14 -24.04 -8.00 1.49
N MET A 15 -24.45 -9.23 1.80
CA MET A 15 -24.88 -9.60 3.15
C MET A 15 -23.74 -9.55 4.16
N ALA A 16 -22.52 -9.95 3.79
CA ALA A 16 -21.34 -9.79 4.64
C ALA A 16 -21.13 -8.33 5.04
N GLY A 17 -21.22 -7.40 4.09
CA GLY A 17 -21.13 -5.95 4.36
C GLY A 17 -22.23 -5.45 5.30
N ARG A 18 -23.50 -5.85 5.08
CA ARG A 18 -24.63 -5.49 5.95
C ARG A 18 -24.45 -6.01 7.37
N TYR A 19 -24.03 -7.27 7.52
CA TYR A 19 -23.76 -7.85 8.82
C TYR A 19 -22.56 -7.20 9.52
N ALA A 20 -21.52 -6.79 8.78
CA ALA A 20 -20.41 -6.03 9.33
C ALA A 20 -20.86 -4.67 9.88
N HIS A 21 -21.67 -3.93 9.11
CA HIS A 21 -22.25 -2.66 9.53
C HIS A 21 -23.10 -2.79 10.80
N ALA A 22 -23.94 -3.83 10.87
CA ALA A 22 -24.76 -4.14 12.04
C ALA A 22 -23.98 -4.82 13.20
N LYS A 23 -22.65 -4.93 13.12
CA LYS A 23 -21.79 -5.64 14.11
C LYS A 23 -22.17 -7.12 14.34
N GLN A 24 -22.88 -7.75 13.41
CA GLN A 24 -23.29 -9.15 13.46
C GLN A 24 -22.18 -10.09 12.92
N PHE A 25 -21.00 -10.07 13.56
CA PHE A 25 -19.81 -10.73 13.03
C PHE A 25 -19.92 -12.25 12.86
N LYS A 26 -20.73 -12.93 13.67
CA LYS A 26 -20.99 -14.37 13.49
C LYS A 26 -21.67 -14.65 12.13
N ARG A 27 -22.64 -13.82 11.74
CA ARG A 27 -23.35 -13.93 10.45
C ARG A 27 -22.46 -13.52 9.28
N MET A 28 -21.72 -12.42 9.43
CA MET A 28 -20.70 -12.00 8.46
C MET A 28 -19.70 -13.12 8.15
N ARG A 29 -19.14 -13.77 9.18
CA ARG A 29 -18.18 -14.88 9.00
C ARG A 29 -18.78 -16.08 8.25
N ARG A 30 -20.08 -16.36 8.42
CA ARG A 30 -20.77 -17.41 7.64
C ARG A 30 -20.84 -17.06 6.16
N GLU A 31 -21.17 -15.80 5.82
CA GLU A 31 -21.18 -15.34 4.42
C GLU A 31 -19.77 -15.35 3.80
N LEU A 32 -18.74 -14.93 4.54
CA LEU A 32 -17.35 -15.04 4.10
C LEU A 32 -16.92 -16.51 3.85
N LYS A 33 -17.36 -17.45 4.70
CA LYS A 33 -17.11 -18.90 4.49
C LYS A 33 -17.79 -19.42 3.21
N LYS A 34 -19.00 -18.94 2.88
CA LYS A 34 -19.66 -19.27 1.62
C LYS A 34 -18.87 -18.73 0.43
N LEU A 35 -18.43 -17.48 0.47
CA LEU A 35 -17.58 -16.88 -0.58
C LEU A 35 -16.30 -17.69 -0.81
N LYS A 36 -15.59 -18.05 0.27
CA LYS A 36 -14.40 -18.92 0.19
C LYS A 36 -14.71 -20.27 -0.46
N THR A 37 -15.85 -20.87 -0.12
CA THR A 37 -16.32 -22.13 -0.71
C THR A 37 -16.61 -21.98 -2.21
N TYR A 38 -17.27 -20.89 -2.62
CA TYR A 38 -17.57 -20.63 -4.04
C TYR A 38 -16.30 -20.43 -4.85
N LEU A 39 -15.36 -19.64 -4.34
CA LEU A 39 -14.05 -19.43 -4.98
C LEU A 39 -13.31 -20.76 -5.14
N GLY A 40 -13.22 -21.58 -4.08
CA GLY A 40 -12.55 -22.88 -4.14
C GLY A 40 -13.23 -23.90 -5.09
N ARG A 41 -14.53 -23.75 -5.38
CA ARG A 41 -15.21 -24.54 -6.41
C ARG A 41 -14.83 -24.08 -7.82
N VAL A 42 -14.82 -22.77 -8.05
CA VAL A 42 -14.42 -22.18 -9.35
C VAL A 42 -12.97 -22.51 -9.66
N TYR A 43 -12.08 -22.36 -8.67
CA TYR A 43 -10.66 -22.74 -8.75
C TYR A 43 -10.51 -24.19 -9.27
N ARG A 44 -11.07 -25.17 -8.54
CA ARG A 44 -10.99 -26.59 -8.93
C ARG A 44 -11.65 -26.91 -10.26
N ASP A 45 -12.73 -26.22 -10.62
CA ASP A 45 -13.39 -26.41 -11.91
C ASP A 45 -12.53 -25.92 -13.08
N ILE A 46 -11.87 -24.76 -12.92
CA ILE A 46 -10.93 -24.23 -13.92
C ILE A 46 -9.70 -25.14 -14.00
N SER A 47 -9.06 -25.47 -12.87
CA SER A 47 -7.88 -26.33 -12.85
C SER A 47 -8.11 -27.67 -13.55
N ARG A 48 -9.27 -28.32 -13.34
CA ARG A 48 -9.60 -29.58 -14.02
C ARG A 48 -9.82 -29.43 -15.54
N LYS A 49 -10.29 -28.28 -16.00
CA LYS A 49 -10.59 -28.04 -17.43
C LYS A 49 -9.36 -27.69 -18.24
N ILE A 50 -8.35 -27.11 -17.60
CA ILE A 50 -7.10 -26.72 -18.26
C ILE A 50 -6.04 -27.81 -18.14
N ALA A 51 -6.24 -28.79 -17.24
CA ALA A 51 -5.30 -29.89 -17.01
C ALA A 51 -4.91 -30.60 -18.31
N GLY A 52 -3.61 -30.71 -18.57
CA GLY A 52 -3.04 -31.34 -19.76
C GLY A 52 -2.99 -30.43 -20.99
N ASN A 53 -3.37 -29.14 -20.87
CA ASN A 53 -3.18 -28.13 -21.90
C ASN A 53 -2.15 -27.11 -21.42
N GLU A 54 -0.88 -27.33 -21.78
CA GLU A 54 0.26 -26.51 -21.33
C GLU A 54 0.06 -25.01 -21.60
N GLY A 55 -0.50 -24.66 -22.76
CA GLY A 55 -0.75 -23.26 -23.13
C GLY A 55 -1.77 -22.57 -22.21
N LEU A 56 -2.84 -23.26 -21.82
CA LEU A 56 -3.82 -22.75 -20.88
C LEU A 56 -3.29 -22.74 -19.45
N GLU A 57 -2.59 -23.79 -19.02
CA GLU A 57 -1.96 -23.86 -17.71
C GLU A 57 -0.98 -22.69 -17.49
N HIS A 58 -0.11 -22.44 -18.47
CA HIS A 58 0.79 -21.30 -18.43
C HIS A 58 0.03 -19.97 -18.33
N ARG A 59 -1.01 -19.77 -19.14
CA ARG A 59 -1.82 -18.54 -19.14
C ARG A 59 -2.53 -18.28 -17.80
N PHE A 60 -3.00 -19.33 -17.12
CA PHE A 60 -3.72 -19.22 -15.86
C PHE A 60 -2.83 -19.30 -14.61
N SER A 61 -1.58 -19.73 -14.74
CA SER A 61 -0.62 -19.96 -13.65
C SER A 61 -0.60 -18.84 -12.60
N ARG A 62 -0.37 -17.59 -13.03
CA ARG A 62 -0.31 -16.42 -12.14
C ARG A 62 -1.61 -16.22 -11.35
N LEU A 63 -2.75 -16.29 -12.04
CA LEU A 63 -4.06 -16.04 -11.42
C LEU A 63 -4.43 -17.18 -10.45
N LEU A 64 -4.18 -18.43 -10.83
CA LEU A 64 -4.45 -19.58 -9.99
C LEU A 64 -3.54 -19.59 -8.75
N GLY A 65 -2.27 -19.23 -8.89
CA GLY A 65 -1.36 -19.05 -7.75
C GLY A 65 -1.84 -17.98 -6.77
N LEU A 66 -2.35 -16.84 -7.26
CA LEU A 66 -2.95 -15.81 -6.41
C LEU A 66 -4.22 -16.31 -5.70
N VAL A 67 -5.08 -17.06 -6.40
CA VAL A 67 -6.31 -17.63 -5.82
C VAL A 67 -5.97 -18.67 -4.75
N GLU A 68 -4.98 -19.52 -5.00
CA GLU A 68 -4.50 -20.51 -4.03
C GLU A 68 -3.98 -19.82 -2.76
N ARG A 69 -3.11 -18.81 -2.91
CA ARG A 69 -2.63 -18.00 -1.79
C ARG A 69 -3.79 -17.31 -1.04
N LEU A 70 -4.76 -16.74 -1.75
CA LEU A 70 -5.94 -16.11 -1.14
C LEU A 70 -6.81 -17.12 -0.37
N LEU A 71 -6.94 -18.35 -0.87
CA LEU A 71 -7.67 -19.42 -0.20
C LEU A 71 -6.93 -19.93 1.04
N ALA A 72 -5.60 -19.94 1.04
CA ALA A 72 -4.79 -20.31 2.21
C ALA A 72 -4.77 -19.20 3.27
N GLN A 73 -4.84 -17.93 2.84
CA GLN A 73 -4.70 -16.76 3.70
C GLN A 73 -5.63 -16.75 4.91
N THR A 74 -5.07 -16.39 6.07
CA THR A 74 -5.75 -16.23 7.35
C THR A 74 -5.73 -14.77 7.83
N PRO A 75 -6.57 -14.39 8.81
CA PRO A 75 -6.61 -13.01 9.30
C PRO A 75 -5.28 -12.50 9.89
N LYS A 76 -4.48 -13.39 10.48
CA LYS A 76 -3.22 -13.07 11.18
C LYS A 76 -1.99 -13.09 10.27
N ASP A 77 -2.15 -13.49 9.02
CA ASP A 77 -1.03 -13.55 8.07
C ASP A 77 -0.48 -12.16 7.78
N LYS A 78 0.83 -12.12 7.54
CA LYS A 78 1.54 -10.96 7.01
C LYS A 78 1.42 -10.95 5.47
N ASN A 79 1.64 -9.80 4.84
CA ASN A 79 1.65 -9.65 3.38
C ASN A 79 0.39 -10.22 2.72
N LYS A 80 -0.78 -9.77 3.18
CA LYS A 80 -2.07 -10.27 2.66
C LYS A 80 -2.37 -9.70 1.28
N ILE A 81 -3.04 -10.50 0.45
CA ILE A 81 -3.65 -10.04 -0.79
C ILE A 81 -4.90 -9.24 -0.44
N TYR A 82 -4.88 -7.94 -0.75
CA TYR A 82 -6.01 -7.03 -0.60
C TYR A 82 -6.75 -6.76 -1.92
N SER A 83 -6.05 -6.90 -3.06
CA SER A 83 -6.61 -6.77 -4.40
C SER A 83 -6.08 -7.88 -5.31
N MET A 84 -6.97 -8.52 -6.07
CA MET A 84 -6.58 -9.52 -7.09
C MET A 84 -5.96 -8.87 -8.34
N HIS A 85 -6.33 -7.62 -8.63
CA HIS A 85 -5.85 -6.89 -9.80
C HIS A 85 -4.51 -6.19 -9.53
N ALA A 86 -4.23 -5.88 -8.26
CA ALA A 86 -3.01 -5.21 -7.81
C ALA A 86 -2.50 -5.91 -6.52
N PRO A 87 -1.89 -7.11 -6.63
CA PRO A 87 -1.46 -7.91 -5.48
C PRO A 87 -0.37 -7.24 -4.62
N GLU A 88 0.32 -6.23 -5.15
CA GLU A 88 1.31 -5.39 -4.48
C GLU A 88 0.71 -4.39 -3.49
N VAL A 89 -0.60 -4.14 -3.56
CA VAL A 89 -1.30 -3.21 -2.66
C VAL A 89 -1.19 -3.68 -1.22
N ALA A 90 -0.63 -2.82 -0.37
CA ALA A 90 -0.52 -3.03 1.06
C ALA A 90 -1.63 -2.30 1.83
N CYS A 91 -1.92 -2.81 3.03
CA CYS A 91 -2.80 -2.14 3.98
C CYS A 91 -1.95 -1.30 4.93
N ILE A 92 -2.17 0.01 4.94
CA ILE A 92 -1.39 0.99 5.68
C ILE A 92 -2.29 1.62 6.75
N ALA A 93 -1.85 1.63 8.00
CA ALA A 93 -2.59 2.26 9.10
C ALA A 93 -2.40 3.78 9.07
N LYS A 94 -3.48 4.55 9.01
CA LYS A 94 -3.43 6.03 8.94
C LYS A 94 -3.40 6.71 10.31
N GLY A 95 -3.63 5.96 11.40
CA GLY A 95 -3.78 6.52 12.75
C GLY A 95 -5.02 7.43 12.93
N LYS A 96 -5.96 7.43 11.98
CA LYS A 96 -7.19 8.24 12.03
C LYS A 96 -8.36 7.41 12.56
N ALA A 97 -9.13 7.96 13.50
CA ALA A 97 -10.22 7.23 14.15
C ALA A 97 -11.33 6.75 13.18
N ARG A 98 -11.73 7.60 12.21
CA ARG A 98 -12.82 7.29 11.27
C ARG A 98 -12.40 6.39 10.11
N THR A 99 -11.18 6.58 9.60
CA THR A 99 -10.61 5.82 8.48
C THR A 99 -9.22 5.29 8.88
N PRO A 100 -9.19 4.21 9.69
CA PRO A 100 -7.96 3.74 10.31
C PRO A 100 -6.97 3.11 9.33
N TYR A 101 -7.45 2.67 8.16
CA TYR A 101 -6.64 2.00 7.15
C TYR A 101 -6.82 2.65 5.78
N GLU A 102 -5.76 2.64 4.99
CA GLU A 102 -5.78 2.83 3.54
C GLU A 102 -5.16 1.63 2.84
N PHE A 103 -5.47 1.49 1.55
CA PHE A 103 -4.92 0.46 0.69
C PHE A 103 -4.19 1.15 -0.45
N GLY A 104 -2.91 0.84 -0.63
CA GLY A 104 -2.10 1.37 -1.72
C GLY A 104 -0.67 0.85 -1.70
N ALA A 105 0.15 1.38 -2.59
CA ALA A 105 1.60 1.21 -2.56
C ALA A 105 2.22 2.31 -1.70
N LYS A 106 3.24 1.98 -0.92
CA LYS A 106 4.04 2.98 -0.22
C LYS A 106 4.91 3.70 -1.24
N VAL A 107 4.90 5.04 -1.24
CA VAL A 107 5.69 5.86 -2.16
C VAL A 107 6.45 6.91 -1.37
N GLY A 108 7.75 7.06 -1.64
CA GLY A 108 8.59 8.16 -1.17
C GLY A 108 8.64 9.24 -2.24
N ILE A 109 8.36 10.48 -1.84
CA ILE A 109 8.37 11.65 -2.72
C ILE A 109 9.31 12.69 -2.11
N ALA A 110 10.23 13.20 -2.92
CA ALA A 110 11.07 14.33 -2.52
C ALA A 110 10.85 15.51 -3.47
N THR A 111 10.71 16.68 -2.88
CA THR A 111 10.58 17.95 -3.60
C THR A 111 11.64 18.94 -3.12
N THR A 112 12.08 19.82 -4.02
CA THR A 112 12.88 20.99 -3.61
C THR A 112 12.09 21.84 -2.62
N ASN A 113 12.72 22.32 -1.55
CA ASN A 113 12.01 23.07 -0.51
C ASN A 113 11.49 24.42 -1.02
N ARG A 114 12.28 25.10 -1.87
CA ARG A 114 11.99 26.44 -2.37
C ARG A 114 10.99 26.43 -3.53
N GLU A 115 11.25 25.66 -4.58
CA GLU A 115 10.45 25.70 -5.80
C GLU A 115 9.35 24.62 -5.85
N GLY A 116 9.40 23.62 -4.98
CA GLY A 116 8.42 22.52 -4.96
C GLY A 116 8.57 21.52 -6.11
N LEU A 117 9.65 21.59 -6.88
CA LEU A 117 9.98 20.66 -7.96
C LEU A 117 10.16 19.24 -7.43
N VAL A 118 9.46 18.27 -8.02
CA VAL A 118 9.59 16.84 -7.68
C VAL A 118 10.91 16.31 -8.24
N LEU A 119 11.77 15.81 -7.36
CA LEU A 119 13.07 15.21 -7.71
C LEU A 119 13.08 13.69 -7.58
N ALA A 120 12.20 13.14 -6.75
CA ALA A 120 12.07 11.71 -6.55
C ALA A 120 10.62 11.30 -6.38
N ALA A 121 10.28 10.16 -6.97
CA ALA A 121 9.02 9.44 -6.78
C ALA A 121 9.35 7.95 -6.86
N ARG A 122 9.49 7.31 -5.70
CA ARG A 122 9.92 5.90 -5.59
C ARG A 122 8.83 5.08 -4.93
N ALA A 123 8.36 4.04 -5.63
CA ALA A 123 7.48 3.05 -5.04
C ALA A 123 8.31 2.05 -4.22
N PHE A 124 7.77 1.63 -3.08
CA PHE A 124 8.35 0.63 -2.20
C PHE A 124 7.43 -0.58 -2.09
N GLU A 125 8.03 -1.76 -2.05
CA GLU A 125 7.28 -3.00 -1.91
C GLU A 125 6.77 -3.18 -0.48
N GLY A 126 5.52 -3.60 -0.35
CA GLY A 126 4.88 -3.84 0.95
C GLY A 126 4.60 -2.54 1.73
N ASN A 127 4.86 -2.58 3.03
CA ASN A 127 4.64 -1.44 3.94
C ASN A 127 5.87 -1.23 4.84
N PRO A 128 6.99 -0.75 4.28
CA PRO A 128 8.18 -0.44 5.06
C PRO A 128 7.91 0.76 5.98
N TYR A 129 8.68 0.83 7.07
CA TYR A 129 8.70 2.00 7.92
C TYR A 129 9.22 3.22 7.15
N ASP A 130 8.58 4.38 7.32
CA ASP A 130 8.91 5.62 6.61
C ASP A 130 10.40 5.97 6.74
N GLY A 131 10.98 5.78 7.93
CA GLY A 131 12.40 5.98 8.16
C GLY A 131 13.30 5.23 7.17
N HIS A 132 12.97 3.97 6.86
CA HIS A 132 13.74 3.11 5.96
C HIS A 132 13.56 3.45 4.47
N THR A 133 12.61 4.34 4.14
CA THR A 133 12.40 4.81 2.78
C THR A 133 13.21 6.07 2.46
N LEU A 134 13.80 6.70 3.49
CA LEU A 134 14.44 8.00 3.34
C LEU A 134 15.68 7.93 2.48
N ASN A 135 16.56 6.96 2.74
CA ASN A 135 17.84 6.82 2.04
C ASN A 135 17.66 6.63 0.53
N ASP A 136 16.77 5.70 0.18
CA ASP A 136 16.41 5.39 -1.19
C ASP A 136 15.78 6.58 -1.94
N THR A 137 14.92 7.34 -1.24
CA THR A 137 14.24 8.51 -1.83
C THR A 137 15.21 9.67 -2.07
N ILE A 138 16.08 9.97 -1.10
CA ILE A 138 17.10 11.03 -1.24
C ILE A 138 18.15 10.65 -2.28
N SER A 139 18.59 9.39 -2.30
CA SER A 139 19.52 8.90 -3.32
C SER A 139 18.99 9.08 -4.74
N GLN A 140 17.68 8.88 -4.97
CA GLN A 140 17.06 9.17 -6.26
C GLN A 140 17.07 10.68 -6.57
N ALA A 141 16.70 11.52 -5.59
CA ALA A 141 16.65 12.97 -5.77
C ALA A 141 18.04 13.55 -6.11
N GLU A 142 19.09 13.09 -5.43
CA GLU A 142 20.47 13.54 -5.68
C GLU A 142 20.98 13.09 -7.05
N LYS A 143 20.62 11.87 -7.49
CA LYS A 143 20.93 11.40 -8.85
C LYS A 143 20.28 12.26 -9.93
N VAL A 144 19.03 12.67 -9.72
CA VAL A 144 18.30 13.55 -10.67
C VAL A 144 18.87 14.96 -10.67
N CYS A 145 19.23 15.49 -9.50
CA CYS A 145 19.76 16.85 -9.34
C CYS A 145 21.24 16.97 -9.74
N GLY A 146 22.00 15.88 -9.70
CA GLY A 146 23.46 15.88 -9.86
C GLY A 146 24.20 16.54 -8.68
N THR A 147 23.49 16.89 -7.61
CA THR A 147 24.02 17.61 -6.44
C THR A 147 23.51 16.96 -5.15
N LYS A 148 24.38 16.86 -4.13
CA LYS A 148 24.01 16.37 -2.80
C LYS A 148 23.10 17.36 -2.06
N ALA A 149 22.15 16.85 -1.29
CA ALA A 149 21.31 17.69 -0.45
C ALA A 149 22.09 18.18 0.78
N GLU A 150 22.02 19.48 1.09
CA GLU A 150 22.58 20.01 2.35
C GLU A 150 21.64 19.73 3.54
N ARG A 151 20.33 19.85 3.29
CA ARG A 151 19.28 19.78 4.31
C ARG A 151 18.07 19.04 3.76
N VAL A 152 17.52 18.14 4.58
CA VAL A 152 16.35 17.32 4.25
C VAL A 152 15.28 17.52 5.31
N TYR A 153 14.08 17.89 4.89
CA TYR A 153 12.96 18.21 5.79
C TYR A 153 11.89 17.14 5.70
N VAL A 154 11.59 16.47 6.81
CA VAL A 154 10.72 15.29 6.83
C VAL A 154 9.61 15.37 7.89
N ASP A 155 8.58 14.56 7.69
CA ASP A 155 7.51 14.38 8.67
C ASP A 155 7.96 13.63 9.91
N ARG A 156 7.13 13.69 10.96
CA ARG A 156 7.37 12.96 12.22
C ARG A 156 7.51 11.45 12.05
N GLY A 157 6.91 10.88 11.01
CA GLY A 157 7.00 9.46 10.69
C GLY A 157 8.42 8.98 10.39
N TYR A 158 9.33 9.88 10.03
CA TYR A 158 10.73 9.57 9.73
C TYR A 158 11.64 9.57 10.97
N ARG A 159 11.08 9.55 12.17
CA ARG A 159 11.87 9.49 13.41
C ARG A 159 12.66 8.18 13.49
N GLY A 160 13.96 8.26 13.79
CA GLY A 160 14.81 7.07 13.81
C GLY A 160 15.01 6.49 12.40
N HIS A 161 15.07 7.35 11.39
CA HIS A 161 15.47 6.96 10.04
C HIS A 161 16.88 6.36 10.02
N ASP A 162 17.15 5.58 8.98
CA ASP A 162 18.43 4.93 8.69
C ASP A 162 19.22 5.67 7.59
N TYR A 163 18.88 6.93 7.30
CA TYR A 163 19.63 7.73 6.33
C TYR A 163 21.12 7.85 6.69
N GLU A 164 21.98 7.45 5.76
CA GLU A 164 23.45 7.40 5.92
C GLU A 164 24.18 8.52 5.18
N GLY A 165 23.46 9.39 4.46
CA GLY A 165 24.07 10.47 3.69
C GLY A 165 24.46 11.70 4.53
N ASP A 166 25.15 12.63 3.87
CA ASP A 166 25.74 13.82 4.51
C ASP A 166 24.70 14.90 4.89
N ALA A 167 23.48 14.81 4.34
CA ALA A 167 22.47 15.84 4.53
C ALA A 167 21.98 15.90 5.98
N LYS A 168 21.77 17.11 6.49
CA LYS A 168 21.14 17.30 7.80
C LYS A 168 19.63 17.02 7.70
N VAL A 169 19.19 15.91 8.28
CA VAL A 169 17.77 15.56 8.34
C VAL A 169 17.09 16.27 9.51
N MET A 170 16.00 16.98 9.21
CA MET A 170 15.25 17.78 10.17
C MET A 170 13.80 17.31 10.20
N ILE A 171 13.36 16.92 11.39
CA ILE A 171 12.08 16.26 11.60
C ILE A 171 11.05 17.27 12.10
N SER A 172 9.83 17.23 11.55
CA SER A 172 8.72 18.08 11.97
C SER A 172 8.50 18.06 13.49
N GLY A 173 8.46 19.25 14.10
CA GLY A 173 8.32 19.43 15.55
C GLY A 173 9.64 19.46 16.33
N GLN A 174 10.80 19.36 15.67
CA GLN A 174 12.10 19.65 16.28
C GLN A 174 12.15 21.10 16.75
N LYS A 175 12.59 21.33 18.01
CA LYS A 175 12.65 22.67 18.63
C LYS A 175 14.09 23.19 18.80
N ARG A 176 15.05 22.29 18.98
CA ARG A 176 16.47 22.60 19.26
C ARG A 176 17.32 22.49 17.99
N GLY A 177 18.39 23.28 17.93
CA GLY A 177 19.36 23.24 16.82
C GLY A 177 18.84 23.79 15.49
N LEU A 178 17.80 24.63 15.50
CA LEU A 178 17.23 25.22 14.28
C LEU A 178 17.44 26.74 14.24
N THR A 179 18.08 27.23 13.18
CA THR A 179 18.13 28.66 12.86
C THR A 179 16.77 29.19 12.41
N ALA A 180 16.61 30.51 12.30
CA ALA A 180 15.36 31.12 11.81
C ALA A 180 15.03 30.67 10.37
N GLN A 181 16.03 30.50 9.51
CA GLN A 181 15.86 29.97 8.16
C GLN A 181 15.37 28.52 8.19
N MET A 182 16.03 27.66 8.97
CA MET A 182 15.67 26.25 9.11
C MET A 182 14.24 26.06 9.62
N LYS A 183 13.78 26.91 10.55
CA LYS A 183 12.38 26.91 11.02
C LYS A 183 11.40 27.22 9.90
N ARG A 184 11.71 28.19 9.03
CA ARG A 184 10.86 28.54 7.87
C ARG A 184 10.83 27.41 6.84
N GLU A 185 11.98 26.85 6.50
CA GLU A 185 12.10 25.73 5.56
C GLU A 185 11.38 24.47 6.08
N LEU A 186 11.51 24.15 7.38
CA LEU A 186 10.80 23.04 8.02
C LEU A 186 9.28 23.26 8.04
N LYS A 187 8.80 24.50 8.23
CA LYS A 187 7.37 24.83 8.12
C LYS A 187 6.87 24.67 6.66
N ARG A 188 7.69 25.09 5.68
CA ARG A 188 7.37 25.02 4.24
C ARG A 188 7.25 23.58 3.73
N ARG A 189 7.91 22.61 4.36
CA ARG A 189 7.79 21.18 4.06
C ARG A 189 6.35 20.72 3.81
N SER A 190 5.37 21.23 4.57
CA SER A 190 3.95 20.87 4.39
C SER A 190 3.37 21.22 3.02
N ALA A 191 4.03 22.07 2.22
CA ALA A 191 3.64 22.38 0.85
C ALA A 191 3.68 21.16 -0.08
N ILE A 192 4.47 20.13 0.25
CA ILE A 192 4.53 18.89 -0.52
C ILE A 192 3.17 18.20 -0.63
N GLU A 193 2.28 18.37 0.34
CA GLU A 193 0.94 17.77 0.34
C GLU A 193 0.10 18.24 -0.85
N ALA A 194 0.24 19.50 -1.27
CA ALA A 194 -0.44 20.03 -2.45
C ALA A 194 0.09 19.36 -3.72
N THR A 195 1.41 19.25 -3.85
CA THR A 195 2.06 18.55 -4.97
C THR A 195 1.61 17.09 -5.06
N ILE A 196 1.61 16.37 -3.92
CA ILE A 196 1.13 14.98 -3.85
C ILE A 196 -0.36 14.90 -4.24
N GLY A 197 -1.18 15.87 -3.85
CA GLY A 197 -2.57 15.98 -4.27
C GLY A 197 -2.72 16.05 -5.78
N HIS A 198 -1.94 16.92 -6.43
CA HIS A 198 -1.94 17.05 -7.89
C HIS A 198 -1.47 15.78 -8.60
N MET A 199 -0.44 15.10 -8.09
CA MET A 199 0.09 13.87 -8.67
C MET A 199 -0.89 12.68 -8.64
N LYS A 200 -1.91 12.72 -7.78
CA LYS A 200 -2.92 11.65 -7.66
C LYS A 200 -4.09 11.81 -8.61
N THR A 201 -4.19 12.96 -9.30
CA THR A 201 -5.29 13.30 -10.20
C THR A 201 -4.98 12.81 -11.60
#